data_AF-A0A0C1UFM4-F1
#
_entry.id   AF-A0A0C1UFM4-F1
#
_cell.length_a   1.000
_cell.length_b   1.000
_cell.length_c   1.000
_cell.angle_alpha   90.00
_cell.angle_beta   90.00
_cell.angle_gamma   90.00
#
_symmetry.space_group_name_H-M   'P 1'
#
loop_
_entity.id
_entity.type
_entity.pdbx_description
1 polymer ?
#
loop_
_entity_poly.entity_id
_entity_poly.type
_entity_poly.pdbx_seq_one_letter_code
_entity_poly.pdbx_strand_id
1 'polypeptide(L)'
;MTEKMIEILHANENNLKDISVKIPKKEITIVTGLSGSGKSLLIFDTLAAESQRMLNDTYSAYIQQLLPHYGRPNVEKINNLPVSIIID
;
A
#
# COMPACT_ATOMS: atom_id res chain seq x y z
N MET A 1 -20.22 -3.68 -11.45
CA MET A 1 -20.28 -2.95 -10.16
C MET A 1 -18.90 -2.41 -9.88
N THR A 2 -18.73 -1.09 -9.66
CA THR A 2 -17.42 -0.50 -9.41
C THR A 2 -16.98 -0.82 -7.98
N GLU A 3 -15.84 -1.48 -7.81
CA GLU A 3 -15.27 -1.80 -6.50
C GLU A 3 -14.96 -0.51 -5.73
N LYS A 4 -15.74 -0.21 -4.68
CA LYS A 4 -15.75 1.09 -3.98
C LYS A 4 -14.67 1.24 -2.90
N MET A 5 -14.06 0.14 -2.46
CA MET A 5 -13.14 0.10 -1.33
C MET A 5 -11.80 -0.47 -1.77
N ILE A 6 -10.71 0.07 -1.22
CA ILE A 6 -9.42 -0.61 -1.15
C ILE A 6 -9.46 -1.47 0.11
N GLU A 7 -9.17 -2.76 0.01
CA GLU A 7 -9.23 -3.68 1.14
C GLU A 7 -7.84 -4.23 1.42
N ILE A 8 -7.29 -3.89 2.58
CA ILE A 8 -6.03 -4.43 3.08
C ILE A 8 -6.40 -5.57 4.03
N LEU A 9 -5.88 -6.78 3.77
CA LEU A 9 -6.13 -7.98 4.56
C LEU A 9 -4.83 -8.46 5.18
N HIS A 10 -4.84 -8.64 6.50
CA HIS A 10 -3.76 -9.23 7.28
C HIS A 10 -2.38 -8.55 7.05
N ALA A 11 -2.32 -7.23 7.23
CA ALA A 11 -1.08 -6.47 7.16
C ALA A 11 -0.22 -6.69 8.42
N ASN A 12 1.00 -7.17 8.21
CA ASN A 12 1.98 -7.56 9.22
C ASN A 12 3.37 -6.94 8.93
N GLU A 13 3.42 -5.84 8.18
CA GLU A 13 4.65 -5.10 7.88
C GLU A 13 5.27 -4.50 9.16
N ASN A 14 6.51 -4.88 9.46
CA ASN A 14 7.22 -4.47 10.67
C ASN A 14 6.43 -4.74 11.98
N ASN A 15 5.99 -3.66 12.65
CA ASN A 15 5.28 -3.73 13.93
C ASN A 15 3.75 -3.76 13.79
N LEU A 16 3.21 -3.85 12.57
CA LEU A 16 1.77 -4.04 12.38
C LEU A 16 1.34 -5.39 12.96
N LYS A 17 0.21 -5.40 13.66
CA LYS A 17 -0.32 -6.56 14.38
C LYS A 17 -1.57 -7.07 13.66
N ASP A 18 -1.36 -7.74 12.54
CA ASP A 18 -2.41 -8.35 11.73
C ASP A 18 -3.59 -7.42 11.40
N ILE A 19 -3.29 -6.28 10.78
CA ILE A 19 -4.28 -5.23 10.54
C ILE A 19 -5.04 -5.50 9.24
N SER A 20 -6.37 -5.54 9.34
CA SER A 20 -7.27 -5.54 8.19
C SER A 20 -8.12 -4.28 8.19
N VAL A 21 -8.14 -3.54 7.07
CA VAL A 21 -8.84 -2.26 6.96
C VAL A 21 -9.40 -2.05 5.56
N LYS A 22 -10.53 -1.33 5.49
CA LYS A 22 -11.13 -0.88 4.24
C LYS A 22 -11.03 0.64 4.11
N ILE A 23 -10.56 1.12 2.98
CA ILE A 23 -10.40 2.54 2.67
C ILE A 23 -11.35 2.90 1.52
N PRO A 24 -12.27 3.87 1.69
CA PRO A 24 -13.16 4.28 0.61
C PRO A 24 -12.39 4.97 -0.51
N LYS A 25 -12.69 4.58 -1.75
CA LYS A 25 -12.18 5.26 -2.94
C LYS A 25 -12.99 6.53 -3.19
N LYS A 26 -12.33 7.52 -3.81
CA LYS A 26 -12.92 8.81 -4.18
C LYS A 26 -13.37 9.65 -2.97
N GLU A 27 -12.81 9.37 -1.81
CA GLU A 27 -13.02 10.11 -0.57
C GLU A 27 -11.66 10.46 0.03
N ILE A 28 -11.62 11.52 0.84
CA ILE A 28 -10.43 11.88 1.60
C ILE A 28 -10.44 11.06 2.88
N THR A 29 -9.50 10.12 3.01
CA THR A 29 -9.31 9.32 4.22
C THR A 29 -8.13 9.87 5.01
N ILE A 30 -8.34 10.19 6.28
CA ILE A 30 -7.30 10.65 7.18
C ILE A 30 -6.92 9.50 8.11
N VAL A 31 -5.63 9.16 8.15
CA VAL A 31 -5.09 8.16 9.10
C VAL A 31 -4.37 8.88 10.23
N THR A 32 -4.89 8.71 11.45
CA THR A 32 -4.38 9.38 12.66
C THR A 32 -4.20 8.40 13.82
N GLY A 33 -3.53 8.83 14.88
CA GLY A 33 -3.15 8.00 16.03
C GLY A 33 -1.79 8.38 16.62
N LEU A 34 -1.47 7.82 17.79
CA LEU A 34 -0.25 8.10 18.56
C LEU A 34 1.04 7.85 17.76
N SER A 35 2.13 8.54 18.11
CA SER A 35 3.45 8.24 17.52
C SER A 35 3.80 6.75 17.73
N GLY A 36 4.38 6.12 16.72
CA GLY A 36 4.70 4.68 16.74
C GLY A 36 3.52 3.73 16.54
N SER A 37 2.28 4.20 16.34
CA SER A 37 1.10 3.34 16.16
C SER A 37 1.04 2.60 14.81
N GLY A 38 2.04 2.75 13.94
CA GLY A 38 2.10 2.06 12.64
C GLY A 38 1.36 2.74 11.48
N LYS A 39 0.93 4.01 11.61
CA LYS A 39 0.26 4.76 10.53
C LYS A 39 1.10 4.82 9.26
N SER A 40 2.35 5.28 9.40
CA SER A 40 3.29 5.41 8.28
C SER A 40 3.65 4.04 7.69
N LEU A 41 3.82 3.02 8.54
CA LEU A 41 4.04 1.64 8.09
C LEU A 41 2.87 1.12 7.23
N LEU A 42 1.63 1.39 7.66
CA LEU A 42 0.44 0.96 6.92
C LEU A 42 0.29 1.70 5.59
N ILE A 43 0.57 3.01 5.57
CA ILE A 43 0.31 3.85 4.38
C ILE A 43 1.47 3.84 3.40
N PHE A 44 2.70 4.06 3.85
CA PHE A 44 3.86 4.16 2.98
C PHE A 44 4.47 2.78 2.73
N ASP A 45 4.77 2.05 3.79
CA ASP A 45 5.55 0.80 3.67
C ASP A 45 4.71 -0.40 3.26
N THR A 46 3.38 -0.34 3.42
CA THR A 46 2.46 -1.41 2.98
C THR A 46 1.68 -0.98 1.74
N LEU A 47 0.79 0.02 1.86
CA LEU A 47 -0.14 0.36 0.79
C LEU A 47 0.55 1.00 -0.43
N ALA A 48 1.39 2.02 -0.19
CA ALA A 48 2.08 2.71 -1.29
C ALA A 48 3.17 1.84 -1.90
N ALA A 49 3.95 1.13 -1.07
CA ALA A 49 4.96 0.18 -1.54
C ALA A 49 4.37 -0.90 -2.46
N GLU A 50 3.24 -1.52 -2.08
CA GLU A 50 2.60 -2.53 -2.93
C GLU A 50 2.09 -1.93 -4.24
N SER A 51 1.53 -0.71 -4.20
CA SER A 51 1.09 -0.03 -5.42
C SER A 51 2.25 0.28 -6.36
N GLN A 52 3.38 0.74 -5.85
CA GLN A 52 4.57 1.04 -6.66
C GLN A 52 5.20 -0.24 -7.19
N ARG A 53 5.23 -1.31 -6.38
CA ARG A 53 5.70 -2.64 -6.81
C ARG A 53 4.86 -3.18 -7.98
N MET A 54 3.53 -3.12 -7.87
CA MET A 54 2.62 -3.52 -8.94
C MET A 54 2.81 -2.69 -10.21
N LEU A 55 3.07 -1.38 -10.08
CA LEU A 55 3.38 -0.53 -11.22
C LEU A 55 4.73 -0.92 -11.87
N ASN A 56 5.76 -1.17 -11.05
CA ASN A 56 7.06 -1.62 -11.52
C ASN A 56 6.98 -2.93 -12.33
N ASP A 57 6.13 -3.86 -11.89
CA ASP A 57 5.88 -5.14 -12.58
C ASP A 57 5.32 -4.95 -14.01
N THR A 58 4.74 -3.79 -14.33
CA THR A 58 4.22 -3.50 -15.68
C THR A 58 5.27 -2.99 -16.67
N TYR A 59 6.45 -2.58 -16.21
CA TYR A 59 7.53 -2.10 -17.08
C TYR A 59 8.40 -3.24 -17.60
N SER A 60 9.20 -2.96 -18.63
CA SER A 60 10.19 -3.93 -19.13
C SER A 60 11.31 -4.15 -18.11
N ALA A 61 11.95 -5.32 -18.16
CA ALA A 61 13.07 -5.66 -17.28
C ALA A 61 14.21 -4.62 -17.30
N TYR A 62 14.46 -3.99 -18.46
CA TYR A 62 15.44 -2.91 -18.57
C TYR A 62 15.05 -1.69 -17.74
N ILE A 63 13.79 -1.26 -17.80
CA ILE A 63 13.31 -0.12 -17.02
C ILE A 63 13.24 -0.47 -15.53
N GLN A 64 12.83 -1.68 -15.17
CA GLN A 64 12.81 -2.13 -13.78
C GLN A 64 14.17 -2.01 -13.09
N GLN A 65 15.28 -2.28 -13.80
CA GLN A 65 16.64 -2.10 -13.26
C GLN A 65 16.97 -0.65 -12.89
N LEU A 66 16.28 0.32 -13.48
CA LEU A 66 16.49 1.75 -13.24
C LEU A 66 15.51 2.32 -12.20
N LEU A 67 14.45 1.57 -11.86
CA LEU A 67 13.42 2.03 -10.94
C LEU A 67 13.77 1.71 -9.47
N PRO A 68 13.22 2.49 -8.51
CA PRO A 68 13.32 2.13 -7.10
C PRO A 68 12.74 0.75 -6.85
N HIS A 69 13.50 -0.08 -6.14
CA HIS A 69 13.07 -1.43 -5.78
C HIS A 69 12.33 -1.35 -4.45
N TYR A 70 11.00 -1.37 -4.51
CA TYR A 70 10.18 -1.56 -3.32
C TYR A 70 10.14 -3.05 -3.01
N GLY A 71 10.57 -3.42 -1.79
CA GLY A 71 10.38 -4.78 -1.29
C GLY A 71 8.90 -5.14 -1.29
N ARG A 72 8.59 -6.44 -1.39
CA ARG A 72 7.21 -6.90 -1.24
C ARG A 72 6.80 -6.74 0.22
N PRO A 73 5.79 -5.90 0.53
CA PRO A 73 5.35 -5.74 1.91
C PRO A 73 4.73 -7.03 2.45
N ASN A 74 4.87 -7.23 3.75
CA ASN A 74 4.28 -8.32 4.49
C ASN A 74 2.78 -8.07 4.72
N VAL A 75 1.99 -8.38 3.70
CA VAL A 75 0.54 -8.31 3.70
C VAL A 75 0.00 -9.51 2.93
N GLU A 76 -1.06 -10.14 3.43
CA GLU A 76 -1.64 -11.29 2.73
C GLU A 76 -2.23 -10.88 1.38
N LYS A 77 -3.04 -9.81 1.38
CA LYS A 77 -3.71 -9.35 0.17
C LYS A 77 -4.12 -7.89 0.26
N ILE A 78 -3.99 -7.17 -0.85
CA ILE A 78 -4.65 -5.89 -1.05
C ILE A 78 -5.58 -6.00 -2.25
N ASN A 79 -6.88 -5.91 -2.03
CA ASN A 79 -7.87 -5.87 -3.12
C ASN A 79 -8.04 -4.42 -3.59
N ASN A 80 -8.27 -4.27 -4.90
CA ASN A 80 -8.74 -3.03 -5.50
C ASN A 80 -7.78 -1.84 -5.38
N LEU A 81 -6.48 -2.10 -5.23
CA LEU A 81 -5.45 -1.08 -5.11
C LEU A 81 -5.27 -0.32 -6.44
N PRO A 82 -5.56 0.99 -6.51
CA PRO A 82 -5.15 1.80 -7.65
C PRO A 82 -3.65 2.07 -7.61
N VAL A 83 -3.10 2.55 -8.73
CA VAL A 83 -1.77 3.19 -8.73
C VAL A 83 -1.81 4.40 -7.81
N SER A 84 -0.84 4.50 -6.91
CA SER A 84 -0.68 5.60 -5.96
C SER A 84 0.40 6.59 -6.41
N ILE A 85 0.26 7.84 -5.98
CA ILE A 85 1.30 8.85 -6.06
C ILE A 85 1.51 9.34 -4.62
N ILE A 86 2.76 9.28 -4.15
CA ILE A 86 3.13 9.76 -2.82
C ILE A 86 3.48 11.24 -2.94
N ILE A 87 2.93 12.05 -2.04
CA ILE A 87 3.25 13.47 -1.87
C ILE A 87 3.73 13.61 -0.43
N ASP A 88 5.00 13.99 -0.23
CA ASP A 88 5.61 14.26 1.08
C ASP A 88 5.97 15.75 1.26
#